data_AF-A0A3C2DVL6-F1
#
_entry.id   AF-A0A3C2DVL6-F1
#
_cell.length_a   1.000
_cell.length_b   1.000
_cell.length_c   1.000
_cell.angle_alpha   90.00
_cell.angle_beta   90.00
_cell.angle_gamma   90.00
#
_symmetry.space_group_name_H-M   'P 1'
#
loop_
_entity.id
_entity.type
_entity.pdbx_description
1 polymer ?
#
loop_
_entity_poly.entity_id
_entity_poly.type
_entity_poly.pdbx_seq_one_letter_code
_entity_poly.pdbx_strand_id
1 'polypeptide(L)'
;MNLLLGVIIMCIMLSSSGELIGTNTIKSFYDGAVSEQYGLKEGDRFLEIDGHHVWSERDLSFLMSRSKDGVFDFVVERDGQKVELPDVHFDTEQQDGVTLIRYDFVIVGEKPNFLNVVKNSFTQSASVVRMVWLSLFDLVTGRYGMSELAGPIGTVDIIADVTASAATSKNMSGLLLIMAFITINIGVANLLPLPALDGGRLFFLLIEAIRRKPINPKYEGYVHAIGFALLMLLMVFVTYNDIVRLIKT
;
A
#
# COMPACT_ATOMS: atom_id res chain seq x y z
N MET A 1 -16.64 -9.49 -7.30
CA MET A 1 -15.91 -10.16 -8.40
C MET A 1 -14.44 -9.75 -8.42
N ASN A 2 -14.13 -8.45 -8.30
CA ASN A 2 -12.75 -7.94 -8.36
C ASN A 2 -11.87 -8.22 -7.12
N LEU A 3 -12.44 -8.36 -5.92
CA LEU A 3 -11.67 -8.70 -4.70
C LEU A 3 -11.16 -10.14 -4.72
N LEU A 4 -12.04 -11.08 -5.09
CA LEU A 4 -11.67 -12.48 -5.32
C LEU A 4 -10.63 -12.58 -6.43
N LEU A 5 -10.80 -11.82 -7.52
CA LEU A 5 -9.80 -11.73 -8.59
C LEU A 5 -8.47 -11.16 -8.05
N GLY A 6 -8.49 -10.12 -7.22
CA GLY A 6 -7.31 -9.53 -6.60
C GLY A 6 -6.56 -10.51 -5.69
N VAL A 7 -7.29 -11.28 -4.86
CA VAL A 7 -6.69 -12.34 -4.04
C VAL A 7 -6.11 -13.46 -4.92
N ILE A 8 -6.80 -13.84 -5.99
CA ILE A 8 -6.32 -14.84 -6.95
C ILE A 8 -5.05 -14.34 -7.65
N ILE A 9 -4.99 -13.07 -8.04
CA ILE A 9 -3.80 -12.46 -8.64
C ILE A 9 -2.65 -12.45 -7.63
N MET A 10 -2.90 -12.08 -6.37
CA MET A 10 -1.89 -12.15 -5.31
C MET A 10 -1.37 -13.58 -5.11
N CYS A 11 -2.26 -14.58 -5.11
CA CYS A 11 -1.87 -15.99 -5.07
C CYS A 11 -0.97 -16.36 -6.26
N ILE A 12 -1.32 -15.93 -7.47
CA ILE A 12 -0.51 -16.19 -8.67
C ILE A 12 0.85 -15.52 -8.54
N MET A 13 0.90 -14.23 -8.17
CA MET A 13 2.15 -13.48 -8.01
C MET A 13 3.09 -14.15 -7.03
N LEU A 14 2.62 -14.46 -5.82
CA LEU A 14 3.42 -15.12 -4.79
C LEU A 14 3.84 -16.54 -5.16
N SER A 15 3.15 -17.17 -6.12
CA SER A 15 3.51 -18.49 -6.65
C SER A 15 4.45 -18.43 -7.85
N SER A 16 4.35 -17.39 -8.68
CA SER A 16 5.02 -17.29 -9.98
C SER A 16 6.33 -16.51 -9.95
N SER A 17 6.53 -15.66 -8.94
CA SER A 17 7.72 -14.82 -8.86
C SER A 17 9.02 -15.62 -8.68
N GLY A 18 8.95 -16.86 -8.17
CA GLY A 18 10.14 -17.65 -7.83
C GLY A 18 11.00 -17.04 -6.72
N GLU A 19 10.62 -15.85 -6.26
CA GLU A 19 11.23 -15.08 -5.19
C GLU A 19 10.67 -15.54 -3.83
N LEU A 20 11.45 -15.29 -2.79
CA LEU A 20 11.03 -15.57 -1.42
C LEU A 20 9.92 -14.59 -1.03
N ILE A 21 8.92 -15.08 -0.29
CA ILE A 21 7.91 -14.23 0.33
C ILE A 21 8.59 -13.56 1.53
N GLY A 22 8.76 -12.24 1.49
CA GLY A 22 9.31 -11.50 2.62
C GLY A 22 8.41 -11.58 3.84
N THR A 23 9.04 -11.82 4.98
CA THR A 23 8.42 -11.79 6.30
C THR A 23 8.63 -10.42 6.95
N ASN A 24 8.20 -10.29 8.20
CA ASN A 24 8.41 -9.06 8.98
C ASN A 24 9.57 -9.24 9.97
N THR A 25 10.45 -10.21 9.72
CA THR A 25 11.54 -10.57 10.63
C THR A 25 12.88 -10.14 10.06
N ILE A 26 13.70 -9.48 10.88
CA ILE A 26 15.06 -9.08 10.52
C ILE A 26 15.94 -10.31 10.38
N LYS A 27 16.55 -10.47 9.22
CA LYS A 27 17.54 -11.52 8.93
C LYS A 27 18.95 -11.07 9.31
N SER A 28 19.34 -9.87 8.90
CA SER A 28 20.67 -9.31 9.10
C SER A 28 20.67 -7.80 8.84
N PHE A 29 21.70 -7.10 9.29
CA PHE A 29 21.92 -5.69 8.99
C PHE A 29 22.96 -5.49 7.89
N TYR A 30 22.89 -4.36 7.19
CA TYR A 30 23.96 -3.91 6.31
C TYR A 30 25.11 -3.29 7.13
N ASP A 31 26.31 -3.28 6.56
CA ASP A 31 27.47 -2.66 7.21
C ASP A 31 27.21 -1.18 7.51
N GLY A 32 27.39 -0.80 8.77
CA GLY A 32 27.16 0.57 9.25
C GLY A 32 25.70 0.91 9.50
N ALA A 33 24.82 -0.09 9.71
CA ALA A 33 23.43 0.15 10.08
C ALA A 33 23.29 1.07 11.30
N VAL A 34 22.50 2.12 11.13
CA VAL A 34 22.19 3.09 12.19
C VAL A 34 21.17 2.46 13.13
N SER A 35 20.18 1.77 12.59
CA SER A 35 19.05 1.24 13.35
C SER A 35 19.44 0.18 14.39
N GLU A 36 20.56 -0.52 14.17
CA GLU A 36 21.15 -1.44 15.14
C GLU A 36 21.62 -0.72 16.43
N GLN A 37 22.13 0.51 16.30
CA GLN A 37 22.58 1.34 17.43
C GLN A 37 21.41 1.78 18.32
N TYR A 38 20.21 1.84 17.74
CA TYR A 38 18.96 2.17 18.44
C TYR A 38 18.22 0.92 18.94
N GLY A 39 18.88 -0.24 18.90
CA GLY A 39 18.46 -1.43 19.64
C GLY A 39 17.67 -2.45 18.83
N LEU A 40 17.48 -2.27 17.51
CA LEU A 40 17.02 -3.36 16.64
C LEU A 40 18.08 -4.46 16.58
N LYS A 41 17.63 -5.72 16.48
CA LYS A 41 18.48 -6.91 16.46
C LYS A 41 18.03 -7.92 15.42
N GLU A 42 18.96 -8.77 15.00
CA GLU A 42 18.65 -9.91 14.15
C GLU A 42 17.64 -10.83 14.86
N GLY A 43 16.65 -11.31 14.10
CA GLY A 43 15.54 -12.11 14.63
C GLY A 43 14.35 -11.29 15.16
N ASP A 44 14.47 -9.97 15.29
CA ASP A 44 13.33 -9.13 15.65
C ASP A 44 12.24 -9.23 14.60
N ARG A 45 11.00 -9.45 15.05
CA ARG A 45 9.83 -9.44 14.17
C ARG A 45 8.99 -8.21 14.42
N PHE A 46 8.83 -7.35 13.42
CA PHE A 46 8.01 -6.15 13.52
C PHE A 46 6.54 -6.50 13.74
N LEU A 47 5.98 -5.97 14.82
CA LEU A 47 4.56 -6.06 15.16
C LEU A 47 3.85 -4.74 14.90
N GLU A 48 4.45 -3.60 15.25
CA GLU A 48 3.88 -2.27 15.07
C GLU A 48 4.96 -1.23 14.73
N ILE A 49 4.55 -0.19 14.00
CA ILE A 49 5.35 1.00 13.64
C ILE A 49 4.45 2.21 13.83
N ASP A 50 4.86 3.17 14.67
CA ASP A 50 4.11 4.40 14.95
C ASP A 50 2.65 4.14 15.35
N GLY A 51 2.42 3.08 16.15
CA GLY A 51 1.08 2.65 16.58
C GLY A 51 0.25 1.93 15.50
N HIS A 52 0.84 1.62 14.35
CA HIS A 52 0.20 0.87 13.27
C HIS A 52 0.72 -0.57 13.20
N HIS A 53 -0.17 -1.56 13.27
CA HIS A 53 0.20 -2.97 13.12
C HIS A 53 0.84 -3.30 11.77
N VAL A 54 1.85 -4.18 11.78
CA VAL A 54 2.55 -4.70 10.61
C VAL A 54 2.15 -6.16 10.41
N TRP A 55 1.40 -6.46 9.34
CA TRP A 55 0.97 -7.84 9.03
C TRP A 55 1.77 -8.48 7.91
N SER A 56 2.37 -7.67 7.05
CA SER A 56 3.21 -8.13 5.95
C SER A 56 4.39 -7.20 5.70
N GLU A 57 5.38 -7.69 4.95
CA GLU A 57 6.52 -6.89 4.45
C GLU A 57 6.04 -5.59 3.79
N ARG A 58 4.91 -5.64 3.06
CA ARG A 58 4.36 -4.46 2.42
C ARG A 58 3.94 -3.40 3.43
N ASP A 59 3.38 -3.80 4.58
CA ASP A 59 3.05 -2.87 5.67
C ASP A 59 4.31 -2.22 6.21
N LEU A 60 5.38 -3.01 6.41
CA LEU A 60 6.67 -2.51 6.89
C LEU A 60 7.20 -1.42 5.96
N SER A 61 7.35 -1.70 4.67
CA SER A 61 7.85 -0.74 3.69
C SER A 61 6.94 0.49 3.55
N PHE A 62 5.62 0.32 3.58
CA PHE A 62 4.66 1.43 3.46
C PHE A 62 4.65 2.33 4.70
N LEU A 63 4.64 1.75 5.90
CA LEU A 63 4.62 2.51 7.14
C LEU A 63 5.94 3.25 7.31
N MET A 64 7.06 2.61 6.96
CA MET A 64 8.34 3.29 6.98
C MET A 64 8.40 4.43 5.96
N SER A 65 7.92 4.25 4.73
CA SER A 65 7.89 5.33 3.72
C SER A 65 6.98 6.51 4.09
N ARG A 66 6.17 6.42 5.15
CA ARG A 66 5.33 7.52 5.65
C ARG A 66 6.04 8.42 6.67
N SER A 67 7.22 8.02 7.15
CA SER A 67 8.02 8.88 8.03
C SER A 67 8.66 10.01 7.22
N LYS A 68 8.77 11.17 7.87
CA LYS A 68 9.32 12.39 7.26
C LYS A 68 10.76 12.67 7.70
N ASP A 69 11.16 12.08 8.81
CA ASP A 69 12.40 12.34 9.55
C ASP A 69 13.26 11.08 9.73
N GLY A 70 12.78 9.90 9.34
CA GLY A 70 13.51 8.64 9.49
C GLY A 70 13.54 8.12 10.92
N VAL A 71 12.67 8.65 11.79
CA VAL A 71 12.52 8.23 13.18
C VAL A 71 11.22 7.45 13.34
N PHE A 72 11.27 6.36 14.11
CA PHE A 72 10.13 5.45 14.28
C PHE A 72 10.01 4.93 15.70
N ASP A 73 8.77 4.72 16.13
CA ASP A 73 8.46 3.94 17.31
C ASP A 73 8.08 2.52 16.90
N PHE A 74 8.93 1.54 17.19
CA PHE A 74 8.67 0.13 16.88
C PHE A 74 8.14 -0.64 18.08
N VAL A 75 7.28 -1.61 17.80
CA VAL A 75 7.03 -2.74 18.68
C VAL A 75 7.48 -3.99 17.94
N VAL A 76 8.45 -4.71 18.51
CA VAL A 76 8.99 -5.95 17.93
C VAL A 76 8.70 -7.14 18.85
N GLU A 77 8.57 -8.33 18.25
CA GLU A 77 8.62 -9.60 18.96
C GLU A 77 10.08 -10.09 18.93
N ARG A 78 10.68 -10.19 20.12
CA ARG A 78 12.03 -10.70 20.35
C ARG A 78 11.96 -11.82 21.38
N ASP A 79 12.44 -13.02 21.02
CA ASP A 79 12.38 -14.20 21.88
C ASP A 79 10.97 -14.52 22.44
N GLY A 80 9.93 -14.22 21.64
CA GLY A 80 8.51 -14.41 22.01
C GLY A 80 7.94 -13.35 22.98
N GLN A 81 8.70 -12.30 23.29
CA GLN A 81 8.24 -11.17 24.10
C GLN A 81 8.07 -9.92 23.23
N LYS A 82 7.11 -9.07 23.60
CA LYS A 82 6.97 -7.75 22.99
C LYS A 82 8.00 -6.80 23.58
N VAL A 83 8.78 -6.17 22.72
CA VAL A 83 9.78 -5.16 23.07
C VAL A 83 9.40 -3.87 22.35
N GLU A 84 9.23 -2.81 23.12
CA GLU A 84 9.00 -1.45 22.60
C GLU A 84 10.37 -0.79 22.40
N LEU A 85 10.59 -0.26 21.20
CA LEU A 85 11.79 0.44 20.79
C LEU A 85 11.37 1.83 20.30
N PRO A 86 11.26 2.81 21.20
CA PRO A 86 10.93 4.17 20.82
C PRO A 86 12.14 4.86 20.18
N ASP A 87 11.88 5.84 19.31
CA ASP A 87 12.90 6.75 18.76
C ASP A 87 14.05 6.00 18.05
N VAL A 88 13.72 5.03 17.19
CA VAL A 88 14.70 4.30 16.36
C VAL A 88 14.99 5.09 15.09
N HIS A 89 16.26 5.43 14.86
CA HIS A 89 16.67 6.27 13.74
C HIS A 89 17.21 5.44 12.58
N PHE A 90 16.94 5.94 11.38
CA PHE A 90 17.52 5.48 10.13
C PHE A 90 18.25 6.62 9.44
N ASP A 91 19.26 6.28 8.63
CA ASP A 91 19.84 7.24 7.71
C ASP A 91 18.77 7.73 6.72
N THR A 92 18.79 9.04 6.46
CA THR A 92 17.92 9.66 5.46
C THR A 92 18.73 10.36 4.38
N GLU A 93 18.21 10.32 3.17
CA GLU A 93 18.76 11.01 2.00
C GLU A 93 17.71 11.95 1.43
N GLN A 94 18.12 13.15 1.04
CA GLN A 94 17.23 14.11 0.39
C GLN A 94 17.36 13.96 -1.13
N GLN A 95 16.27 13.56 -1.79
CA GLN A 95 16.20 13.48 -3.25
C GLN A 95 15.00 14.30 -3.76
N ASP A 96 15.27 15.33 -4.57
CA ASP A 96 14.24 16.19 -5.18
C ASP A 96 13.23 16.80 -4.17
N GLY A 97 13.70 17.08 -2.94
CA GLY A 97 12.87 17.63 -1.86
C GLY A 97 12.03 16.58 -1.10
N VAL A 98 12.26 15.30 -1.37
CA VAL A 98 11.66 14.16 -0.66
C VAL A 98 12.72 13.49 0.22
N THR A 99 12.41 13.33 1.52
CA THR A 99 13.23 12.54 2.44
C THR A 99 13.04 11.06 2.12
N LEU A 100 14.07 10.40 1.61
CA LEU A 100 14.13 8.95 1.44
C LEU A 100 14.81 8.31 2.63
N ILE A 101 14.22 7.22 3.12
CA ILE A 101 14.75 6.47 4.25
C ILE A 101 15.59 5.33 3.71
N ARG A 102 16.84 5.26 4.17
CA ARG A 102 17.77 4.21 3.77
C ARG A 102 17.56 2.99 4.67
N TYR A 103 16.86 1.98 4.14
CA TYR A 103 16.72 0.71 4.83
C TYR A 103 18.09 0.06 5.03
N ASP A 104 18.45 -0.22 6.27
CA ASP A 104 19.75 -0.75 6.68
C ASP A 104 19.67 -2.19 7.21
N PHE A 105 18.55 -2.87 6.96
CA PHE A 105 18.34 -4.28 7.29
C PHE A 105 17.82 -5.11 6.11
N VAL A 106 18.03 -6.41 6.21
CA VAL A 106 17.52 -7.44 5.30
C VAL A 106 16.46 -8.24 6.04
N ILE A 107 15.31 -8.49 5.43
CA ILE A 107 14.25 -9.33 6.00
C ILE A 107 14.44 -10.81 5.65
N VAL A 108 13.88 -11.69 6.49
CA VAL A 108 13.83 -13.13 6.20
C VAL A 108 12.84 -13.38 5.08
N GLY A 109 13.29 -14.07 4.03
CA GLY A 109 12.45 -14.54 2.94
C GLY A 109 12.12 -16.04 3.11
N GLU A 110 10.84 -16.39 3.00
CA GLU A 110 10.37 -17.77 3.03
C GLU A 110 10.04 -18.29 1.62
N LYS A 111 10.37 -19.56 1.36
CA LYS A 111 10.00 -20.18 0.08
C LYS A 111 8.48 -20.29 -0.04
N PRO A 112 7.89 -19.98 -1.21
CA PRO A 112 6.47 -20.11 -1.41
C PRO A 112 6.05 -21.59 -1.31
N ASN A 113 5.16 -21.88 -0.38
CA ASN A 113 4.45 -23.15 -0.26
C ASN A 113 2.95 -22.87 -0.31
N PHE A 114 2.13 -23.80 -0.79
CA PHE A 114 0.68 -23.61 -0.98
C PHE A 114 -0.01 -22.94 0.21
N LEU A 115 0.26 -23.42 1.43
CA LEU A 115 -0.34 -22.88 2.64
C LEU A 115 0.14 -21.45 2.96
N ASN A 116 1.45 -21.20 2.82
CA ASN A 116 2.03 -19.88 3.03
C ASN A 116 1.57 -18.87 1.98
N VAL A 117 1.45 -19.29 0.72
CA VAL A 117 0.95 -18.46 -0.38
C VAL A 117 -0.48 -18.03 -0.11
N VAL A 118 -1.37 -18.97 0.22
CA VAL A 118 -2.78 -18.63 0.49
C VAL A 118 -2.86 -17.68 1.69
N LYS A 119 -2.21 -18.00 2.81
CA LYS A 119 -2.22 -17.16 4.01
C LYS A 119 -1.68 -15.75 3.71
N ASN A 120 -0.51 -15.65 3.08
CA ASN A 120 0.10 -14.35 2.76
C ASN A 120 -0.71 -13.58 1.71
N SER A 121 -1.37 -14.24 0.77
CA SER A 121 -2.22 -13.56 -0.21
C SER A 121 -3.38 -12.85 0.47
N PHE A 122 -4.02 -13.49 1.45
CA PHE A 122 -5.07 -12.87 2.25
C PHE A 122 -4.52 -11.74 3.12
N THR A 123 -3.41 -11.98 3.84
CA THR A 123 -2.80 -10.97 4.71
C THR A 123 -2.37 -9.74 3.92
N GLN A 124 -1.63 -9.91 2.82
CA GLN A 124 -1.19 -8.81 1.98
C GLN A 124 -2.36 -8.10 1.30
N SER A 125 -3.44 -8.81 0.92
CA SER A 125 -4.65 -8.16 0.42
C SER A 125 -5.28 -7.26 1.49
N ALA A 126 -5.32 -7.70 2.75
CA ALA A 126 -5.79 -6.90 3.87
C ALA A 126 -4.88 -5.68 4.13
N SER A 127 -3.56 -5.87 4.06
CA SER A 127 -2.56 -4.80 4.14
C SER A 127 -2.81 -3.73 3.06
N VAL A 128 -3.02 -4.12 1.81
CA VAL A 128 -3.30 -3.18 0.71
C VAL A 128 -4.57 -2.39 0.97
N VAL A 129 -5.66 -3.04 1.38
CA VAL A 129 -6.90 -2.34 1.73
C VAL A 129 -6.64 -1.28 2.81
N ARG A 130 -5.89 -1.65 3.86
CA ARG A 130 -5.53 -0.72 4.93
C ARG A 130 -4.64 0.44 4.46
N MET A 131 -3.67 0.17 3.59
CA MET A 131 -2.82 1.21 3.01
C MET A 131 -3.65 2.24 2.28
N VAL A 132 -4.60 1.81 1.44
CA VAL A 132 -5.46 2.74 0.72
C VAL A 132 -6.29 3.59 1.70
N TRP A 133 -6.81 3.00 2.77
CA TRP A 133 -7.49 3.76 3.82
C TRP A 133 -6.59 4.79 4.51
N LEU A 134 -5.37 4.42 4.86
CA LEU A 134 -4.39 5.32 5.48
C LEU A 134 -3.99 6.45 4.52
N SER A 135 -3.73 6.14 3.24
CA SER A 135 -3.40 7.13 2.21
C SER A 135 -4.55 8.11 1.96
N LEU A 136 -5.80 7.64 1.96
CA LEU A 136 -6.97 8.52 1.86
C LEU A 136 -7.08 9.45 3.07
N PHE A 137 -6.81 8.94 4.28
CA PHE A 137 -6.82 9.76 5.49
C PHE A 137 -5.68 10.79 5.48
N ASP A 138 -4.48 10.38 5.06
CA ASP A 138 -3.32 11.26 4.91
C ASP A 138 -3.57 12.36 3.87
N LEU A 139 -4.27 12.04 2.77
CA LEU A 139 -4.71 13.01 1.76
C LEU A 139 -5.65 14.05 2.37
N VAL A 140 -6.68 13.62 3.10
CA VAL A 140 -7.68 14.52 3.69
C VAL A 140 -7.09 15.36 4.84
N THR A 141 -6.14 14.80 5.58
CA THR A 141 -5.42 15.52 6.65
C THR A 141 -4.29 16.41 6.14
N GLY A 142 -4.00 16.38 4.83
CA GLY A 142 -2.96 17.20 4.21
C GLY A 142 -1.53 16.77 4.55
N ARG A 143 -1.34 15.50 4.95
CA ARG A 143 -0.01 14.95 5.29
C ARG A 143 0.88 14.82 4.05
N TYR A 144 0.29 14.52 2.90
CA TYR A 144 0.92 14.50 1.58
C TYR A 144 0.79 15.86 0.88
N GLY A 145 1.87 16.34 0.27
CA GLY A 145 1.82 17.54 -0.57
C GLY A 145 1.03 17.29 -1.86
N MET A 146 0.37 18.33 -2.39
CA MET A 146 -0.40 18.22 -3.65
C MET A 146 0.44 17.77 -4.86
N SER A 147 1.76 17.83 -4.78
CA SER A 147 2.73 17.35 -5.77
C SER A 147 2.91 15.82 -5.78
N GLU A 148 2.52 15.13 -4.72
CA GLU A 148 2.73 13.69 -4.53
C GLU A 148 1.50 12.86 -4.93
N LEU A 149 0.37 13.53 -5.23
CA LEU A 149 -0.83 12.88 -5.72
C LEU A 149 -0.68 12.64 -7.22
N ALA A 150 -0.35 11.42 -7.60
CA ALA A 150 -0.41 10.99 -8.99
C ALA A 150 -1.88 10.91 -9.41
N GLY A 151 -2.32 11.86 -10.23
CA GLY A 151 -3.64 11.80 -10.83
C GLY A 151 -3.75 10.75 -11.93
N PRO A 152 -4.95 10.60 -12.53
CA PRO A 152 -5.18 9.66 -13.62
C PRO A 152 -4.20 9.83 -14.78
N ILE A 153 -3.71 11.05 -15.02
CA ILE A 153 -2.76 11.34 -16.10
C ILE A 153 -1.35 10.94 -15.68
N GLY A 154 -0.92 11.27 -14.45
CA GLY A 154 0.38 10.85 -13.93
C GLY A 154 0.56 9.32 -13.86
N THR A 155 -0.53 8.58 -13.61
CA THR A 155 -0.47 7.10 -13.68
C THR A 155 -0.26 6.56 -15.09
N VAL A 156 -0.75 7.25 -16.12
CA VAL A 156 -0.51 6.85 -17.53
C VAL A 156 0.95 7.03 -17.91
N ASP A 157 1.61 8.07 -17.41
CA ASP A 157 3.03 8.31 -17.66
C ASP A 157 3.92 7.25 -16.99
N ILE A 158 3.63 6.86 -15.75
CA ILE A 158 4.33 5.75 -15.07
C ILE A 158 4.14 4.45 -15.87
N ILE A 159 2.93 4.18 -16.36
CA ILE A 159 2.64 2.99 -17.18
C ILE A 159 3.40 3.04 -18.50
N ALA A 160 3.46 4.20 -19.16
CA ALA A 160 4.17 4.40 -20.41
C ALA A 160 5.67 4.17 -20.25
N ASP A 161 6.26 4.72 -19.19
CA ASP A 161 7.70 4.64 -18.92
C ASP A 161 8.14 3.20 -18.63
N VAL A 162 7.36 2.46 -17.85
CA VAL A 162 7.70 1.06 -17.60
C VAL A 162 7.35 0.14 -18.78
N THR A 163 6.29 0.44 -19.55
CA THR A 163 6.00 -0.31 -20.79
C THR A 163 7.13 -0.13 -21.80
N ALA A 164 7.68 1.08 -21.92
CA ALA A 164 8.86 1.36 -22.74
C ALA A 164 10.10 0.61 -22.23
N SER A 165 10.31 0.59 -20.91
CA SER A 165 11.43 -0.13 -20.26
C SER A 165 11.36 -1.65 -20.44
N ALA A 166 10.15 -2.22 -20.41
CA ALA A 166 9.95 -3.65 -20.59
C ALA A 166 9.99 -4.10 -22.06
N ALA A 167 9.56 -3.24 -22.99
CA ALA A 167 9.72 -3.45 -24.42
C ALA A 167 11.21 -3.51 -24.82
N THR A 168 12.06 -2.76 -24.11
CA THR A 168 13.50 -2.68 -24.38
C THR A 168 14.30 -3.86 -23.79
N SER A 169 13.89 -4.39 -22.63
CA SER A 169 14.65 -5.41 -21.89
C SER A 169 14.17 -6.86 -22.06
N LYS A 170 13.07 -7.13 -22.78
CA LYS A 170 12.39 -8.46 -22.82
C LYS A 170 12.05 -9.03 -21.43
N ASN A 171 12.02 -8.19 -20.38
CA ASN A 171 11.65 -8.61 -19.02
C ASN A 171 10.13 -8.70 -18.87
N MET A 172 9.55 -9.79 -19.39
CA MET A 172 8.12 -10.12 -19.26
C MET A 172 7.65 -10.14 -17.79
N SER A 173 8.55 -10.47 -16.87
CA SER A 173 8.32 -10.45 -15.41
C SER A 173 7.96 -9.06 -14.88
N GLY A 174 8.60 -8.00 -15.38
CA GLY A 174 8.30 -6.61 -14.98
C GLY A 174 6.93 -6.13 -15.46
N LEU A 175 6.53 -6.54 -16.67
CA LEU A 175 5.18 -6.27 -17.20
C LEU A 175 4.11 -6.98 -16.39
N LEU A 176 4.34 -8.24 -16.02
CA LEU A 176 3.43 -9.00 -15.17
C LEU A 176 3.30 -8.38 -13.78
N LEU A 177 4.40 -7.91 -13.19
CA LEU A 177 4.40 -7.22 -11.90
C LEU A 177 3.52 -5.96 -11.92
N ILE A 178 3.63 -5.16 -12.99
CA ILE A 178 2.85 -3.91 -13.13
C ILE A 178 1.42 -4.16 -13.53
N MET A 179 1.15 -5.09 -14.45
CA MET A 179 -0.22 -5.50 -14.74
C MET A 179 -0.93 -5.98 -13.48
N ALA A 180 -0.23 -6.77 -12.65
CA ALA A 180 -0.78 -7.21 -11.39
C ALA A 180 -0.96 -6.04 -10.41
N PHE A 181 0.03 -5.15 -10.28
CA PHE A 181 -0.07 -3.95 -9.45
C PHE A 181 -1.26 -3.06 -9.85
N ILE A 182 -1.44 -2.77 -11.13
CA ILE A 182 -2.56 -1.97 -11.65
C ILE A 182 -3.89 -2.69 -11.41
N THR A 183 -3.97 -3.99 -11.73
CA THR A 183 -5.21 -4.76 -11.58
C THR A 183 -5.64 -4.84 -10.11
N ILE A 184 -4.68 -5.02 -9.19
CA ILE A 184 -4.93 -5.00 -7.75
C ILE A 184 -5.37 -3.60 -7.31
N ASN A 185 -4.69 -2.55 -7.73
CA ASN A 185 -5.06 -1.17 -7.38
C ASN A 185 -6.46 -0.81 -7.89
N ILE A 186 -6.82 -1.17 -9.13
CA ILE A 186 -8.18 -0.99 -9.67
C ILE A 186 -9.18 -1.84 -8.87
N GLY A 187 -8.82 -3.08 -8.54
CA GLY A 187 -9.64 -3.95 -7.71
C GLY A 187 -9.91 -3.35 -6.33
N VAL A 188 -8.90 -2.78 -5.69
CA VAL A 188 -8.98 -2.15 -4.37
C VAL A 188 -9.73 -0.82 -4.44
N ALA A 189 -9.47 0.02 -5.44
CA ALA A 189 -10.20 1.26 -5.68
C ALA A 189 -11.71 0.99 -5.85
N ASN A 190 -12.06 -0.07 -6.59
CA ASN A 190 -13.45 -0.52 -6.75
C ASN A 190 -14.11 -1.01 -5.46
N LEU A 191 -13.34 -1.28 -4.40
CA LEU A 191 -13.85 -1.75 -3.10
C LEU A 191 -13.90 -0.69 -2.04
N LEU A 192 -13.34 0.48 -2.32
CA LEU A 192 -13.56 1.63 -1.48
C LEU A 192 -15.07 1.88 -1.38
N PRO A 193 -15.58 2.29 -0.20
CA PRO A 193 -16.98 2.63 -0.02
C PRO A 193 -17.29 4.00 -0.65
N LEU A 194 -16.81 4.18 -1.89
CA LEU A 194 -17.07 5.34 -2.70
C LEU A 194 -18.41 5.13 -3.41
N PRO A 195 -19.30 6.12 -3.33
CA PRO A 195 -20.58 6.00 -4.01
C PRO A 195 -20.36 6.01 -5.53
N ALA A 196 -20.99 5.06 -6.22
CA ALA A 196 -20.91 4.74 -7.67
C ALA A 196 -19.89 3.65 -8.05
N LEU A 197 -19.10 3.13 -7.09
CA LEU A 197 -18.29 1.92 -7.26
C LEU A 197 -18.91 0.70 -6.54
N ASP A 198 -18.45 -0.50 -6.89
CA ASP A 198 -18.90 -1.78 -6.33
C ASP A 198 -18.81 -1.81 -4.78
N GLY A 199 -17.79 -1.18 -4.21
CA GLY A 199 -17.55 -1.08 -2.77
C GLY A 199 -18.60 -0.24 -2.03
N GLY A 200 -19.16 0.79 -2.68
CA GLY A 200 -20.28 1.55 -2.13
C GLY A 200 -21.52 0.68 -1.95
N ARG A 201 -21.84 -0.17 -2.93
CA ARG A 201 -22.95 -1.13 -2.83
C ARG A 201 -22.67 -2.21 -1.77
N LEU A 202 -21.43 -2.71 -1.69
CA LEU A 202 -21.02 -3.65 -0.65
C LEU A 202 -21.18 -3.04 0.75
N PHE A 203 -20.80 -1.78 0.94
CA PHE A 203 -20.96 -1.07 2.20
C PHE A 203 -22.44 -0.96 2.62
N PHE A 204 -23.33 -0.63 1.67
CA PHE A 204 -24.76 -0.63 1.94
C PHE A 204 -25.29 -2.02 2.29
N LEU A 205 -24.84 -3.07 1.59
CA LEU A 205 -25.20 -4.46 1.93
C LEU A 205 -24.72 -4.88 3.32
N LEU A 206 -23.53 -4.44 3.75
CA LEU A 206 -23.03 -4.68 5.11
C LEU A 206 -23.90 -3.97 6.16
N ILE A 207 -24.29 -2.72 5.90
CA ILE A 207 -25.23 -1.99 6.78
C ILE A 207 -26.58 -2.70 6.83
N GLU A 208 -27.10 -3.17 5.69
CA GLU A 208 -28.35 -3.93 5.63
C GLU A 208 -28.27 -5.26 6.38
N ALA A 209 -27.13 -5.96 6.31
CA ALA A 209 -26.89 -7.20 7.02
C ALA A 209 -26.89 -6.99 8.55
N ILE A 210 -26.27 -5.91 9.04
CA ILE A 210 -26.27 -5.53 10.46
C ILE A 210 -27.68 -5.09 10.90
N ARG A 211 -28.35 -4.26 10.10
CA ARG A 211 -29.65 -3.69 10.42
C ARG A 211 -30.81 -4.66 10.17
N ARG A 212 -30.55 -5.78 9.48
CA ARG A 212 -31.51 -6.79 9.00
C ARG A 212 -32.71 -6.19 8.23
N LYS A 213 -32.54 -4.98 7.68
CA LYS A 213 -33.60 -4.23 6.97
C LYS A 213 -33.00 -3.49 5.78
N PRO A 214 -33.62 -3.61 4.58
CA PRO A 214 -33.13 -2.94 3.39
C PRO A 214 -33.11 -1.43 3.57
N ILE A 215 -32.12 -0.76 2.96
CA ILE A 215 -32.07 0.69 2.87
C ILE A 215 -33.06 1.13 1.81
N ASN A 216 -33.74 2.24 2.07
CA ASN A 216 -34.69 2.78 1.10
C ASN A 216 -33.90 3.15 -0.18
N PRO A 217 -34.28 2.62 -1.36
CA PRO A 217 -33.57 2.87 -2.61
C PRO A 217 -33.41 4.35 -2.95
N LYS A 218 -34.30 5.23 -2.46
CA LYS A 218 -34.18 6.67 -2.64
C LYS A 218 -32.94 7.24 -1.96
N TYR A 219 -32.67 6.85 -0.71
CA TYR A 219 -31.50 7.35 0.04
C TYR A 219 -30.19 6.79 -0.53
N GLU A 220 -30.20 5.52 -0.93
CA GLU A 220 -29.07 4.92 -1.63
C GLU A 220 -28.77 5.66 -2.94
N GLY A 221 -29.79 5.98 -3.74
CA GLY A 221 -29.65 6.77 -4.96
C GLY A 221 -29.08 8.17 -4.73
N TYR A 222 -29.53 8.87 -3.67
CA TYR A 222 -28.97 10.18 -3.32
C TYR A 222 -27.50 10.10 -2.92
N VAL A 223 -27.12 9.12 -2.10
CA VAL A 223 -25.71 8.96 -1.70
C VAL A 223 -24.84 8.63 -2.92
N HIS A 224 -25.31 7.76 -3.81
CA HIS A 224 -24.62 7.47 -5.08
C HIS A 224 -24.46 8.69 -5.97
N ALA A 225 -25.51 9.48 -6.15
CA ALA A 225 -25.44 10.69 -6.97
C ALA A 225 -24.48 11.74 -6.37
N ILE A 226 -24.54 11.97 -5.05
CA ILE A 226 -23.67 12.91 -4.35
C ILE A 226 -22.21 12.45 -4.42
N GLY A 227 -21.93 11.18 -4.13
CA GLY A 227 -20.56 10.68 -4.20
C GLY A 227 -20.01 10.65 -5.62
N PHE A 228 -20.83 10.33 -6.62
CA PHE A 228 -20.42 10.45 -8.02
C PHE A 228 -20.08 11.89 -8.39
N ALA A 229 -20.89 12.87 -7.98
CA ALA A 229 -20.62 14.28 -8.21
C ALA A 229 -19.31 14.73 -7.52
N LEU A 230 -19.07 14.28 -6.28
CA LEU A 230 -17.82 14.56 -5.57
C LEU A 230 -16.61 13.89 -6.24
N LEU A 231 -16.74 12.66 -6.73
CA LEU A 231 -15.69 11.96 -7.48
C LEU A 231 -15.36 12.69 -8.79
N MET A 232 -16.38 13.14 -9.53
CA MET A 232 -16.18 13.93 -10.76
C MET A 232 -15.47 15.26 -10.45
N LEU A 233 -15.85 15.93 -9.35
CA LEU A 233 -15.19 17.16 -8.92
C LEU A 233 -13.73 16.91 -8.53
N LEU A 234 -13.46 15.85 -7.77
CA LEU A 234 -12.10 15.45 -7.42
C LEU A 234 -11.28 15.12 -8.66
N MET A 235 -11.86 14.40 -9.63
CA MET A 235 -11.20 14.05 -10.90
C MET A 235 -10.82 15.32 -11.67
N VAL A 236 -11.73 16.28 -11.81
CA VAL A 236 -11.44 17.57 -12.46
C VAL A 236 -10.33 18.33 -11.71
N PHE A 237 -10.39 18.38 -10.37
CA PHE A 237 -9.39 19.05 -9.55
C PHE A 237 -7.99 18.43 -9.70
N VAL A 238 -7.89 17.11 -9.60
CA VAL A 238 -6.64 16.37 -9.72
C VAL A 238 -6.09 16.47 -11.14
N THR A 239 -6.93 16.31 -12.17
CA THR A 239 -6.54 16.47 -13.57
C THR A 239 -6.02 17.89 -13.86
N TYR A 240 -6.63 18.92 -13.29
CA TYR A 240 -6.12 20.28 -13.40
C TYR A 240 -4.71 20.41 -12.81
N ASN A 241 -4.49 19.83 -11.63
CA ASN A 241 -3.17 19.84 -10.99
C ASN A 241 -2.11 19.06 -11.79
N ASP A 242 -2.48 17.89 -12.36
CA ASP A 242 -1.61 17.13 -13.27
C ASP A 242 -1.20 17.96 -14.50
N ILE A 243 -2.16 18.64 -15.14
CA ILE A 243 -1.89 19.50 -16.31
C ILE A 243 -0.96 20.67 -15.94
N VAL A 244 -1.20 21.32 -14.79
CA VAL A 244 -0.34 22.41 -14.31
C VAL A 244 1.08 21.91 -14.04
N ARG A 245 1.23 20.70 -13.50
CA ARG A 245 2.53 20.07 -13.26
C ARG A 245 3.27 19.77 -14.57
N LEU A 246 2.58 19.19 -15.56
CA LEU A 246 3.14 18.88 -16.88
C LEU A 246 3.60 20.14 -17.64
N ILE A 247 2.92 21.27 -17.45
CA ILE A 247 3.30 22.54 -18.09
C ILE A 247 4.45 23.24 -17.34
N LYS A 248 4.61 22.99 -16.04
CA LYS A 248 5.71 23.53 -15.21
C LYS A 248 7.02 22.75 -15.31
N THR A 249 6.99 21.54 -15.85
CA THR A 249 8.17 20.70 -16.11
C THR A 249 8.72 21.02 -17.49
#